data_AF-A0A3P7J124-F1
#
_entry.id   AF-A0A3P7J124-F1
#
_cell.length_a   1.000
_cell.length_b   1.000
_cell.length_c   1.000
_cell.angle_alpha   90.00
_cell.angle_beta   90.00
_cell.angle_gamma   90.00
#
_symmetry.space_group_name_H-M   'P 1'
#
loop_
_entity.id
_entity.type
_entity.pdbx_description
1 polymer ?
#
loop_
_entity_poly.entity_id
_entity_poly.type
_entity_poly.pdbx_seq_one_letter_code
_entity_poly.pdbx_strand_id
1 'polypeptide(L)'
;MTVISIDGGRGNEAVRGLADTLEMPLISLTSPSYPLDPPNFFEVSVRPSSAEILADFIIHKQWREIILLTDGEFSGISLPWLWHHLHKKSNRSTNAQLLELPRDPEKFSEFLRQFNLGHSNYTNRDVVGLLK
;
A
#
# COMPACT_ATOMS: atom_id res chain seq x y z
N MET A 1 -29.25 -13.97 1.12
CA MET A 1 -28.60 -13.97 2.45
C MET A 1 -27.26 -13.27 2.26
N THR A 2 -26.91 -12.29 3.08
CA THR A 2 -25.72 -11.45 2.88
C THR A 2 -24.87 -11.48 4.14
N VAL A 3 -23.55 -11.60 3.99
CA VAL A 3 -22.61 -11.61 5.10
C VAL A 3 -21.83 -10.31 5.11
N ILE A 4 -21.64 -9.74 6.30
CA ILE A 4 -20.86 -8.52 6.50
C ILE A 4 -19.67 -8.89 7.38
N SER A 5 -18.46 -8.70 6.86
CA SER A 5 -17.22 -8.89 7.61
C SER A 5 -16.65 -7.53 8.04
N ILE A 6 -16.37 -7.43 9.33
CA ILE A 6 -15.77 -6.25 9.97
C ILE A 6 -14.28 -6.43 10.27
N ASP A 7 -13.76 -7.66 10.17
CA ASP A 7 -12.38 -8.00 10.52
C ASP A 7 -11.55 -8.24 9.23
N GLY A 8 -10.27 -7.86 9.27
CA GLY A 8 -9.31 -8.01 8.18
C GLY A 8 -8.24 -9.08 8.45
N GLY A 9 -8.29 -9.72 9.61
CA GLY A 9 -7.37 -10.80 9.98
C GLY A 9 -7.73 -12.16 9.40
N ARG A 10 -7.19 -13.23 10.00
CA ARG A 10 -7.45 -14.63 9.61
C ARG A 10 -8.94 -15.01 9.57
N GLY A 11 -9.78 -14.32 10.36
CA GLY A 11 -11.22 -14.49 10.32
C GLY A 11 -11.84 -14.10 8.98
N ASN A 12 -11.28 -13.09 8.31
CA ASN A 12 -11.76 -12.64 7.01
C ASN A 12 -11.57 -13.73 5.94
N GLU A 13 -10.43 -14.42 5.93
CA GLU A 13 -10.16 -15.50 4.96
C GLU A 13 -11.14 -16.67 5.11
N ALA A 14 -11.50 -17.03 6.33
CA ALA A 14 -12.48 -18.08 6.59
C ALA A 14 -13.89 -17.68 6.13
N VAL A 15 -14.32 -16.46 6.46
CA VAL A 15 -15.61 -15.92 6.01
C VAL A 15 -15.65 -15.80 4.49
N ARG A 16 -14.54 -15.40 3.88
CA ARG A 16 -14.35 -15.32 2.44
C ARG A 16 -14.48 -16.69 1.77
N GLY A 17 -13.81 -17.72 2.29
CA GLY A 17 -13.91 -19.08 1.78
C GLY A 17 -15.32 -19.66 1.88
N LEU A 18 -16.03 -19.38 2.98
CA LEU A 18 -17.44 -19.75 3.13
C LEU A 18 -18.34 -19.01 2.14
N ALA A 19 -18.08 -17.72 1.93
CA ALA A 19 -18.85 -16.90 1.02
C ALA A 19 -18.74 -17.39 -0.42
N ASP A 20 -17.51 -17.73 -0.84
CA ASP A 20 -17.21 -18.27 -2.16
C ASP A 20 -17.83 -19.66 -2.36
N THR A 21 -17.72 -20.55 -1.36
CA THR A 21 -18.27 -21.93 -1.43
C THR A 21 -19.81 -21.94 -1.51
N LEU A 22 -20.46 -21.00 -0.84
CA LEU A 22 -21.93 -20.92 -0.78
C LEU A 22 -22.52 -19.89 -1.75
N GLU A 23 -21.69 -19.33 -2.64
CA GLU A 23 -22.06 -18.31 -3.64
C GLU A 23 -22.84 -17.13 -3.03
N MET A 24 -22.45 -16.70 -1.83
CA MET A 24 -23.14 -15.65 -1.09
C MET A 24 -22.38 -14.33 -1.13
N PRO A 25 -23.06 -13.17 -1.28
CA PRO A 25 -22.40 -11.89 -1.28
C PRO A 25 -21.81 -11.56 0.10
N LEU A 26 -20.51 -11.23 0.10
CA LEU A 26 -19.73 -10.77 1.23
C LEU A 26 -19.42 -9.27 1.10
N ILE A 27 -19.83 -8.48 2.08
CA ILE A 27 -19.47 -7.06 2.17
C ILE A 27 -18.36 -6.94 3.22
N SER A 28 -17.16 -6.53 2.79
CA SER A 28 -16.01 -6.31 3.66
C SER A 28 -15.84 -4.82 3.98
N LEU A 29 -15.62 -4.49 5.25
CA LEU A 29 -15.29 -3.13 5.69
C LEU A 29 -13.78 -2.87 5.73
N THR A 30 -12.97 -3.84 5.31
CA THR A 30 -11.50 -3.73 5.32
C THR A 30 -10.96 -3.42 3.95
N SER A 31 -9.84 -2.70 3.87
CA SER A 31 -9.24 -2.34 2.59
C SER A 31 -8.86 -3.62 1.82
N PRO A 32 -9.20 -3.70 0.52
CA PRO A 32 -8.86 -4.85 -0.28
C PRO A 32 -7.34 -4.98 -0.38
N SER A 33 -6.84 -6.20 -0.15
CA SER A 33 -5.47 -6.58 -0.43
C SER A 33 -5.38 -7.01 -1.89
N TYR A 34 -4.38 -6.50 -2.62
CA TYR A 34 -4.17 -6.87 -4.00
C TYR A 34 -2.72 -7.31 -4.26
N PRO A 35 -2.49 -8.29 -5.16
CA PRO A 35 -3.50 -9.03 -5.92
C PRO A 35 -4.31 -9.99 -5.04
N LEU A 36 -5.59 -10.18 -5.38
CA LEU A 36 -6.45 -11.18 -4.76
C LEU A 36 -6.08 -12.54 -5.37
N ASP A 37 -5.45 -13.41 -4.59
CA ASP A 37 -5.16 -14.78 -5.00
C ASP A 37 -5.75 -15.75 -3.96
N PRO A 38 -6.78 -16.56 -4.32
CA PRO A 38 -7.50 -16.60 -5.60
C PRO A 38 -8.40 -15.36 -5.83
N PRO A 39 -8.82 -15.09 -7.07
CA PRO A 39 -9.84 -14.07 -7.33
C PRO A 39 -11.16 -14.46 -6.64
N ASN A 40 -11.75 -13.52 -5.90
CA ASN A 40 -13.06 -13.71 -5.27
C ASN A 40 -14.09 -12.83 -5.97
N PHE A 41 -15.16 -13.43 -6.48
CA PHE A 41 -16.23 -12.74 -7.19
C PHE A 41 -17.41 -12.34 -6.28
N PHE A 42 -17.45 -12.87 -5.07
CA PHE A 42 -18.55 -12.66 -4.13
C PHE A 42 -18.23 -11.63 -3.05
N GLU A 43 -16.99 -11.17 -2.95
CA GLU A 43 -16.60 -10.11 -2.01
C GLU A 43 -16.55 -8.74 -2.68
N VAL A 44 -17.21 -7.78 -2.02
CA VAL A 44 -17.03 -6.35 -2.30
C VAL A 44 -16.48 -5.68 -1.05
N SER A 45 -15.38 -4.96 -1.19
CA SER A 45 -14.90 -4.09 -0.12
C SER A 45 -15.50 -2.69 -0.28
N VAL A 46 -15.98 -2.14 0.83
CA VAL A 46 -16.48 -0.76 0.91
C VAL A 46 -15.33 0.24 1.02
N ARG A 47 -14.16 -0.20 1.51
CA ARG A 47 -13.01 0.68 1.73
C ARG A 47 -12.10 0.68 0.50
N PRO A 48 -11.64 1.84 0.02
CA PRO A 48 -10.66 1.89 -1.06
C PRO A 48 -9.34 1.22 -0.65
N SER A 49 -8.56 0.79 -1.65
CA SER A 49 -7.24 0.23 -1.40
C SER A 49 -6.29 1.33 -0.90
N SER A 50 -5.37 0.98 0.01
CA SER A 50 -4.36 1.92 0.49
C SER A 50 -3.48 2.45 -0.64
N ALA A 51 -3.22 1.62 -1.66
CA ALA A 51 -2.47 1.99 -2.85
C ALA A 51 -3.18 3.07 -3.68
N GLU A 52 -4.50 2.98 -3.82
CA GLU A 52 -5.29 3.97 -4.53
C GLU A 52 -5.31 5.32 -3.81
N ILE A 53 -5.54 5.31 -2.50
CA ILE A 53 -5.54 6.54 -1.69
C ILE A 53 -4.19 7.22 -1.74
N LEU A 54 -3.10 6.45 -1.65
CA LEU A 54 -1.75 6.99 -1.73
C LEU A 54 -1.44 7.56 -3.13
N ALA A 55 -1.89 6.90 -4.20
CA ALA A 55 -1.78 7.43 -5.56
C ALA A 55 -2.49 8.78 -5.68
N ASP A 56 -3.73 8.87 -5.19
CA ASP A 56 -4.52 10.10 -5.23
C ASP A 56 -3.86 11.23 -4.43
N PHE A 57 -3.26 10.89 -3.28
CA PHE A 57 -2.50 11.84 -2.47
C PHE A 57 -1.27 12.38 -3.22
N ILE A 58 -0.47 11.50 -3.83
CA ILE A 58 0.72 11.87 -4.62
C ILE A 58 0.32 12.79 -5.79
N ILE A 59 -0.76 12.44 -6.51
CA ILE A 59 -1.27 13.23 -7.63
C ILE A 59 -1.75 14.60 -7.14
N HIS A 60 -2.51 14.63 -6.05
CA HIS A 60 -3.03 15.86 -5.47
C HIS A 60 -1.90 16.81 -5.03
N LYS A 61 -0.83 16.26 -4.42
CA LYS A 61 0.36 17.02 -4.02
C LYS A 61 1.29 17.37 -5.17
N GLN A 62 1.05 16.82 -6.37
CA GLN A 62 1.88 17.01 -7.56
C GLN A 62 3.35 16.61 -7.37
N TRP A 63 3.61 15.59 -6.55
CA TRP A 63 4.96 15.09 -6.32
C TRP A 63 5.51 14.37 -7.55
N ARG A 64 6.72 14.76 -7.96
CA ARG A 64 7.43 14.18 -9.11
C ARG A 64 8.46 13.15 -8.71
N GLU A 65 9.03 13.31 -7.53
CA GLU A 65 10.06 12.44 -6.97
C GLU A 65 9.65 12.07 -5.55
N ILE A 66 9.48 10.78 -5.30
CA ILE A 66 9.10 10.27 -3.98
C ILE A 66 10.15 9.30 -3.46
N ILE A 67 10.34 9.29 -2.15
CA ILE A 67 11.18 8.30 -1.47
C ILE A 67 10.27 7.41 -0.63
N LEU A 68 10.27 6.12 -0.94
CA LEU A 68 9.50 5.10 -0.25
C LEU A 68 10.42 4.38 0.73
N LEU A 69 10.12 4.48 2.02
CA LEU A 69 10.83 3.73 3.06
C LEU A 69 10.04 2.45 3.37
N THR A 70 10.69 1.30 3.30
CA THR A 70 10.09 -0.02 3.58
C THR A 70 10.91 -0.80 4.60
N ASP A 71 10.26 -1.68 5.37
CA ASP A 71 10.90 -2.63 6.27
C ASP A 71 11.43 -3.90 5.56
N GLY A 72 11.29 -3.99 4.22
CA GLY A 72 11.84 -5.03 3.36
C GLY A 72 11.00 -6.31 3.25
N GLU A 73 10.18 -6.63 4.24
CA GLU A 73 9.34 -7.84 4.20
C GLU A 73 7.87 -7.52 3.89
N PHE A 74 7.36 -6.36 4.29
CA PHE A 74 5.96 -6.01 4.08
C PHE A 74 5.76 -4.50 4.03
N SER A 75 5.86 -3.90 2.84
CA SER A 75 5.18 -2.63 2.62
C SER A 75 3.67 -2.89 2.77
N GLY A 76 3.01 -2.31 3.76
CA GLY A 76 1.54 -2.39 3.94
C GLY A 76 0.72 -1.88 2.74
N ILE A 77 1.40 -1.49 1.66
CA ILE A 77 0.89 -1.07 0.37
C ILE A 77 1.56 -1.89 -0.72
N SER A 78 0.75 -2.40 -1.64
CA SER A 78 1.24 -3.08 -2.84
C SER A 78 1.78 -2.06 -3.84
N LEU A 79 3.12 -1.98 -3.97
CA LEU A 79 3.79 -1.06 -4.90
C LEU A 79 3.36 -1.24 -6.37
N PRO A 80 3.17 -2.46 -6.90
CA PRO A 80 2.65 -2.65 -8.25
C PRO A 80 1.29 -1.97 -8.45
N TRP A 81 0.41 -2.05 -7.46
CA TRP A 81 -0.91 -1.42 -7.51
C TRP A 81 -0.84 0.10 -7.36
N LEU A 82 0.08 0.59 -6.53
CA LEU A 82 0.34 2.02 -6.45
C LEU A 82 0.72 2.57 -7.84
N TRP A 83 1.66 1.92 -8.53
CA TRP A 83 2.06 2.33 -9.88
C TRP A 83 0.93 2.18 -10.89
N HIS A 84 0.14 1.11 -10.81
CA HIS A 84 -1.03 0.96 -11.65
C HIS A 84 -2.01 2.14 -11.49
N HIS A 85 -2.33 2.54 -10.26
CA HIS A 85 -3.23 3.68 -10.00
C HIS A 85 -2.63 5.02 -10.45
N LEU A 86 -1.34 5.24 -10.22
CA LEU A 86 -0.65 6.45 -10.67
C LEU A 86 -0.65 6.56 -12.19
N HIS A 87 -0.32 5.49 -12.92
CA HIS A 87 -0.37 5.47 -14.38
C HIS A 87 -1.79 5.61 -14.93
N LYS A 88 -2.79 5.03 -14.27
CA LYS A 88 -4.19 5.11 -14.71
C LYS A 88 -4.77 6.51 -14.53
N LYS A 89 -4.43 7.20 -13.43
CA LYS A 89 -5.02 8.50 -13.07
C LYS A 89 -4.18 9.69 -13.51
N SER A 90 -2.89 9.50 -13.81
CA SER A 90 -1.96 10.57 -14.18
C SER A 90 -1.14 10.20 -15.41
N ASN A 91 -1.09 11.11 -16.38
CA ASN A 91 -0.20 11.01 -17.54
C ASN A 91 1.24 11.51 -17.26
N ARG A 92 1.57 11.76 -15.98
CA ARG A 92 2.88 12.25 -15.57
C ARG A 92 3.72 11.10 -15.02
N SER A 93 5.02 11.13 -15.32
CA SER A 93 5.98 10.22 -14.72
C SER A 93 6.31 10.67 -13.29
N THR A 94 6.01 9.83 -12.31
CA THR A 94 6.52 9.98 -10.94
C THR A 94 7.71 9.04 -10.77
N ASN A 95 8.86 9.58 -10.41
CA ASN A 95 10.03 8.78 -10.07
C ASN A 95 9.97 8.40 -8.59
N ALA A 96 10.41 7.19 -8.27
CA ALA A 96 10.38 6.69 -6.92
C ALA A 96 11.67 5.96 -6.58
N GLN A 97 12.23 6.31 -5.43
CA GLN A 97 13.34 5.61 -4.85
C GLN A 97 12.83 4.75 -3.70
N LEU A 98 13.04 3.44 -3.78
CA LEU A 98 12.76 2.52 -2.69
C LEU A 98 14.01 2.39 -1.83
N LEU A 99 13.86 2.63 -0.53
CA LEU A 99 14.91 2.46 0.47
C LEU A 99 14.43 1.52 1.56
N GLU A 100 15.22 0.50 1.83
CA GLU A 100 14.99 -0.40 2.95
C GLU A 100 15.56 0.20 4.24
N LEU A 101 14.76 0.16 5.30
CA LEU A 101 15.18 0.58 6.62
C LEU A 101 16.09 -0.49 7.24
N PRO A 102 17.17 -0.08 7.94
CA PRO A 102 18.00 -1.03 8.67
C PRO A 102 17.18 -1.80 9.71
N ARG A 103 17.32 -3.13 9.72
CA ARG A 103 16.71 -4.00 10.74
C ARG A 103 17.35 -3.81 12.12
N ASP A 104 18.64 -3.49 12.14
CA ASP A 104 19.39 -3.25 13.37
C ASP A 104 19.14 -1.81 13.86
N PRO A 105 18.61 -1.61 15.08
CA PRO A 105 18.29 -0.28 15.60
C PRO A 105 19.55 0.58 15.79
N GLU A 106 20.70 -0.04 16.06
CA GLU A 106 21.98 0.68 16.21
C GLU A 106 22.43 1.33 14.89
N LYS A 107 22.14 0.68 13.75
CA LYS A 107 22.49 1.18 12.41
C LYS A 107 21.50 2.22 11.87
N PHE A 108 20.33 2.37 12.50
CA PHE A 108 19.33 3.34 12.06
C PHE A 108 19.84 4.79 12.16
N SER A 109 20.60 5.11 13.21
CA SER A 109 21.20 6.43 13.40
C SER A 109 22.19 6.78 12.28
N GLU A 110 23.00 5.81 11.87
CA GLU A 110 23.95 5.97 10.77
C GLU A 110 23.22 6.10 9.43
N PHE A 111 22.19 5.29 9.19
CA PHE A 111 21.33 5.39 8.01
C PHE A 111 20.71 6.78 7.88
N LEU A 112 20.11 7.32 8.95
CA LEU A 112 19.53 8.67 8.93
C LEU A 112 20.58 9.74 8.62
N ARG A 113 21.79 9.60 9.17
CA ARG A 113 22.89 10.52 8.87
C ARG A 113 23.27 10.47 7.39
N GLN A 114 23.45 9.28 6.82
CA GLN A 114 23.78 9.10 5.40
C GLN A 114 22.63 9.57 4.50
N PHE A 115 21.38 9.28 4.87
CA PHE A 115 20.19 9.72 4.18
C PHE A 115 20.12 11.25 4.10
N ASN A 116 20.29 11.93 5.23
CA ASN A 116 20.28 13.39 5.30
C ASN A 116 21.44 14.01 4.51
N LEU A 117 22.64 13.41 4.56
CA LEU A 117 23.79 13.90 3.80
C LEU A 117 23.60 13.77 2.28
N GLY A 118 23.04 12.64 1.82
CA GLY A 118 22.80 12.37 0.40
C GLY A 118 21.62 13.16 -0.19
N HIS A 119 20.67 13.59 0.65
CA HIS A 119 19.42 14.21 0.20
C HIS A 119 19.24 15.68 0.62
N SER A 120 20.20 16.28 1.33
CA SER A 120 20.12 17.67 1.83
C SER A 120 19.93 18.74 0.75
N ASN A 121 20.29 18.46 -0.50
CA ASN A 121 20.23 19.42 -1.61
C ASN A 121 18.94 19.39 -2.45
N TYR A 122 18.00 18.48 -2.18
CA TYR A 122 16.80 18.32 -3.01
C TYR A 122 15.54 18.81 -2.28
N THR A 123 15.14 20.05 -2.53
CA THR A 123 14.02 20.77 -1.90
C THR A 123 12.62 20.26 -2.29
N ASN A 124 12.51 19.29 -3.20
CA ASN A 124 11.22 18.80 -3.74
C ASN A 124 11.09 17.25 -3.68
N ARG A 125 11.75 16.59 -2.73
CA ARG A 125 11.60 15.15 -2.50
C ARG A 125 10.87 14.93 -1.19
N ASP A 126 9.68 14.37 -1.27
CA ASP A 126 8.86 14.06 -0.11
C ASP A 126 8.92 12.57 0.23
N VAL A 127 9.00 12.29 1.53
CA VAL A 127 9.20 10.95 2.08
C VAL A 127 7.85 10.34 2.43
N VAL A 128 7.60 9.16 1.88
CA VAL A 128 6.45 8.33 2.22
C VAL A 128 6.96 7.13 3.02
N GLY A 129 6.65 7.12 4.31
CA GLY A 129 6.93 5.98 5.19
C GLY A 129 5.86 4.90 5.02
N LEU A 130 6.26 3.71 4.56
CA LEU A 130 5.42 2.52 4.55
C LEU A 130 5.84 1.63 5.72
N LEU A 131 5.40 2.01 6.92
CA LEU A 131 5.59 1.25 8.15
C LEU A 131 4.37 0.38 8.42
N LYS A 132 4.59 -0.79 9.02
CA LYS A 132 3.54 -1.64 9.59
C LYS A 132 2.97 -1.07 10.87
#